data_AF-A0A0J6KHK5-F1
#
_entry.id   AF-A0A0J6KHK5-F1
#
_cell.length_a   1.000
_cell.length_b   1.000
_cell.length_c   1.000
_cell.angle_alpha   90.00
_cell.angle_beta   90.00
_cell.angle_gamma   90.00
#
_symmetry.space_group_name_H-M   'P 1'
#
loop_
_entity.id
_entity.type
_entity.pdbx_description
1 polymer ?
#
loop_
_entity_poly.entity_id
_entity_poly.type
_entity_poly.pdbx_seq_one_letter_code
_entity_poly.pdbx_strand_id
1 'polypeptide(L)'
;MTALKLASRGLLAAALITGLSGVARAADDIDRVSLEGTLGQERIGMTLLIKNGKTLSGGHYFYGRYLKDIPLRGKLQGETLRLSEAGGGEFQLRFKNNGGGDGQPLGFDNSVGLDGSWTLKAKTLPVALSIGDMAPAADGRWYQDVTEESDAAFEARVQGFQRAALAGQAQQASRYVHFPLRINHKGNSRQIADARQLQAEWSGIFTPAYLEQLQLAMAHDLFVRNGQAMLGSGVAWFDAKGAVALNLPD
;
A
#
# COMPACT_ATOMS: atom_id res chain seq x y z
N MET A 1 59.32 8.87 -64.63
CA MET A 1 58.64 7.68 -65.17
C MET A 1 58.54 6.66 -64.04
N THR A 2 57.32 6.13 -63.80
CA THR A 2 57.00 4.89 -63.02
C THR A 2 57.38 4.89 -61.52
N ALA A 3 56.60 4.40 -60.55
CA ALA A 3 55.33 3.69 -60.52
C ALA A 3 54.67 3.82 -59.13
N LEU A 4 53.35 3.63 -59.17
CA LEU A 4 52.37 3.46 -58.09
C LEU A 4 52.72 2.33 -57.09
N LYS A 5 52.39 2.47 -55.80
CA LYS A 5 51.91 1.33 -54.99
C LYS A 5 51.00 1.75 -53.81
N LEU A 6 49.83 1.13 -53.83
CA LEU A 6 48.70 1.12 -52.89
C LEU A 6 49.08 1.12 -51.40
N ALA A 7 48.38 1.93 -50.61
CA ALA A 7 48.19 1.72 -49.17
C ALA A 7 46.77 1.20 -48.92
N SER A 8 46.72 -0.01 -48.35
CA SER A 8 45.53 -0.80 -48.08
C SER A 8 44.80 -0.32 -46.84
N ARG A 9 43.47 -0.38 -46.93
CA ARG A 9 42.46 -0.10 -45.92
C ARG A 9 42.66 -0.91 -44.63
N GLY A 10 42.60 -0.23 -43.49
CA GLY A 10 42.31 -0.81 -42.18
C GLY A 10 41.01 -0.22 -41.63
N LEU A 11 39.95 -1.04 -41.58
CA LEU A 11 38.63 -0.72 -41.06
C LEU A 11 38.69 -0.45 -39.55
N LEU A 12 38.19 0.70 -39.09
CA LEU A 12 37.81 0.93 -37.69
C LEU A 12 36.36 0.46 -37.51
N ALA A 13 36.18 -0.71 -36.89
CA ALA A 13 34.86 -1.16 -36.42
C ALA A 13 34.61 -0.55 -35.04
N ALA A 14 33.76 0.48 -34.98
CA ALA A 14 33.22 1.00 -33.73
C ALA A 14 32.04 0.12 -33.29
N ALA A 15 32.25 -0.74 -32.29
CA ALA A 15 31.17 -1.46 -31.64
C ALA A 15 30.49 -0.52 -30.62
N LEU A 16 29.36 0.06 -31.03
CA LEU A 16 28.41 0.71 -30.13
C LEU A 16 27.66 -0.38 -29.36
N ILE A 17 28.13 -0.68 -28.15
CA ILE A 17 27.34 -1.45 -27.18
C ILE A 17 26.31 -0.49 -26.61
N THR A 18 25.11 -0.48 -27.19
CA THR A 18 23.92 0.10 -26.55
C THR A 18 23.56 -0.80 -25.38
N GLY A 19 24.07 -0.46 -24.20
CA GLY A 19 23.63 -1.05 -22.94
C GLY A 19 22.16 -0.73 -22.72
N LEU A 20 21.31 -1.75 -22.76
CA LEU A 20 19.99 -1.70 -22.15
C LEU A 20 20.19 -1.40 -20.67
N SER A 21 19.84 -0.19 -20.24
CA SER A 21 19.77 0.19 -18.83
C SER A 21 18.60 -0.54 -18.17
N GLY A 22 18.70 -1.85 -17.99
CA GLY A 22 17.97 -2.53 -16.93
C GLY A 22 18.60 -2.06 -15.63
N VAL A 23 17.86 -1.26 -14.85
CA VAL A 23 18.28 -0.89 -13.50
C VAL A 23 18.44 -2.20 -12.73
N ALA A 24 19.67 -2.64 -12.52
CA ALA A 24 19.96 -3.78 -11.67
C ALA A 24 19.54 -3.40 -10.25
N ARG A 25 18.45 -3.98 -9.75
CA ARG A 25 18.05 -3.89 -8.33
C ARG A 25 19.22 -4.36 -7.47
N ALA A 26 19.53 -3.61 -6.41
CA ALA A 26 20.65 -3.93 -5.54
C ALA A 26 20.36 -5.23 -4.78
N ALA A 27 21.41 -5.98 -4.43
CA ALA A 27 21.30 -7.32 -3.84
C ALA A 27 20.70 -7.38 -2.41
N ASP A 28 20.25 -6.23 -1.87
CA ASP A 28 19.65 -6.09 -0.55
C ASP A 28 18.28 -5.37 -0.56
N ASP A 29 17.66 -5.18 -1.73
CA ASP A 29 16.34 -4.52 -1.81
C ASP A 29 15.28 -5.36 -1.07
N ILE A 30 14.61 -4.73 -0.11
CA ILE A 30 13.44 -5.28 0.56
C ILE A 30 12.23 -4.56 -0.02
N ASP A 31 11.31 -5.30 -0.62
CA ASP A 31 10.02 -4.78 -1.04
C ASP A 31 9.00 -5.01 0.07
N ARG A 32 8.18 -3.99 0.31
CA ARG A 32 7.01 -4.05 1.18
C ARG A 32 5.78 -4.31 0.32
N VAL A 33 5.09 -5.40 0.61
CA VAL A 33 3.84 -5.78 -0.06
C VAL A 33 2.69 -5.58 0.91
N SER A 34 1.77 -4.68 0.57
CA SER A 34 0.54 -4.46 1.33
C SER A 34 -0.59 -5.31 0.75
N LEU A 35 -1.35 -5.96 1.62
CA LEU A 35 -2.49 -6.79 1.26
C LEU A 35 -3.68 -6.46 2.16
N GLU A 36 -4.88 -6.56 1.61
CA GLU A 36 -6.13 -6.39 2.35
C GLU A 36 -7.13 -7.48 1.99
N GLY A 37 -7.97 -7.86 2.93
CA GLY A 37 -9.04 -8.82 2.66
C GLY A 37 -9.67 -9.38 3.92
N THR A 38 -9.92 -10.68 3.97
CA THR A 38 -10.66 -11.32 5.06
C THR A 38 -9.95 -12.53 5.66
N LEU A 39 -10.19 -12.72 6.96
CA LEU A 39 -9.93 -13.93 7.72
C LEU A 39 -11.26 -14.36 8.35
N GLY A 40 -11.90 -15.37 7.76
CA GLY A 40 -13.30 -15.68 8.04
C GLY A 40 -14.20 -14.50 7.65
N GLN A 41 -14.96 -13.98 8.62
CA GLN A 41 -15.81 -12.80 8.42
C GLN A 41 -15.11 -11.49 8.77
N GLU A 42 -13.88 -11.55 9.28
CA GLU A 42 -13.16 -10.39 9.78
C GLU A 42 -12.31 -9.77 8.69
N ARG A 43 -12.34 -8.45 8.58
CA ARG A 43 -11.42 -7.73 7.69
C ARG A 43 -10.04 -7.63 8.32
N ILE A 44 -9.02 -7.89 7.50
CA ILE A 44 -7.62 -7.82 7.90
C ILE A 44 -6.81 -7.03 6.87
N GLY A 45 -5.78 -6.34 7.36
CA GLY A 45 -4.66 -5.89 6.55
C GLY A 45 -3.44 -6.75 6.86
N MET A 46 -2.55 -6.93 5.89
CA MET A 46 -1.31 -7.68 6.03
C MET A 46 -0.21 -6.97 5.26
N THR A 47 0.95 -6.83 5.90
CA THR A 47 2.15 -6.31 5.26
C THR A 47 3.24 -7.35 5.33
N LEU A 48 3.85 -7.65 4.18
CA LEU A 48 4.95 -8.60 4.06
C LEU A 48 6.20 -7.88 3.56
N LEU A 49 7.36 -8.27 4.11
CA LEU A 49 8.67 -7.79 3.69
C LEU A 49 9.34 -8.88 2.86
N ILE A 50 9.62 -8.58 1.60
CA ILE A 50 10.16 -9.52 0.60
C ILE A 50 11.54 -9.04 0.19
N LYS A 51 12.58 -9.73 0.66
CA LYS A 51 13.96 -9.51 0.26
C LYS A 51 14.23 -10.11 -1.13
N ASN A 52 14.81 -9.30 -2.01
CA ASN A 52 15.23 -9.68 -3.37
C ASN A 52 14.11 -10.33 -4.20
N GLY A 53 12.86 -9.92 -3.98
CA GLY A 53 11.67 -10.48 -4.64
C GLY A 53 11.38 -11.96 -4.36
N LYS A 54 12.14 -12.61 -3.46
CA LYS A 54 12.16 -14.07 -3.33
C LYS A 54 12.03 -14.59 -1.92
N THR A 55 12.52 -13.85 -0.92
CA THR A 55 12.62 -14.34 0.45
C THR A 55 11.79 -13.48 1.38
N LEU A 56 10.85 -14.09 2.10
CA LEU A 56 10.15 -13.40 3.19
C LEU A 56 11.15 -13.10 4.31
N SER A 57 11.38 -11.82 4.58
CA SER A 57 12.24 -11.35 5.68
C SER A 57 11.45 -11.01 6.95
N GLY A 58 10.14 -10.79 6.82
CA GLY A 58 9.24 -10.52 7.94
C GLY A 58 7.86 -10.09 7.47
N GLY A 59 7.03 -9.66 8.42
CA GLY A 59 5.72 -9.11 8.14
C GLY A 59 4.83 -9.14 9.37
N HIS A 60 3.63 -8.65 9.20
CA HIS A 60 2.58 -8.64 10.21
C HIS A 60 1.22 -8.62 9.53
N TYR A 61 0.19 -8.92 10.31
CA TYR A 61 -1.18 -8.63 9.94
C TYR A 61 -1.91 -8.00 11.12
N PHE A 62 -3.05 -7.40 10.85
CA PHE A 62 -3.88 -6.78 11.86
C PHE A 62 -5.35 -6.93 11.50
N TYR A 63 -6.21 -6.95 12.51
CA TYR A 63 -7.64 -6.86 12.31
C TYR A 63 -8.05 -5.41 12.10
N GLY A 64 -8.86 -5.13 11.08
CA GLY A 64 -9.28 -3.75 10.75
C GLY A 64 -9.99 -3.04 11.90
N ARG A 65 -10.66 -3.77 12.80
CA ARG A 65 -11.31 -3.20 14.00
C ARG A 65 -10.34 -2.84 15.14
N TYR A 66 -9.12 -3.38 15.14
CA TYR A 66 -8.15 -3.18 16.21
C TYR A 66 -6.92 -2.40 15.77
N LEU A 67 -6.54 -2.51 14.50
CA LEU A 67 -5.37 -1.84 13.92
C LEU A 67 -4.11 -2.08 14.76
N LYS A 68 -3.96 -3.32 15.24
CA LYS A 68 -2.84 -3.74 16.07
C LYS A 68 -2.13 -4.89 15.40
N ASP A 69 -0.82 -4.72 15.26
CA ASP A 69 0.03 -5.72 14.62
C ASP A 69 0.10 -7.02 15.40
N ILE A 70 0.00 -8.08 14.62
CA ILE A 70 0.30 -9.44 14.98
C ILE A 70 1.48 -9.88 14.11
N PRO A 71 2.69 -9.97 14.68
CA PRO A 71 3.89 -10.31 13.93
C PRO A 71 3.78 -11.68 13.27
N LEU A 72 4.25 -11.75 12.04
CA LEU A 72 4.29 -12.96 11.23
C LEU A 72 5.74 -13.39 10.97
N ARG A 73 5.93 -14.70 10.98
CA ARG A 73 7.14 -15.36 10.47
C ARG A 73 6.72 -16.37 9.44
N GLY A 74 7.61 -16.74 8.53
CA GLY A 74 7.22 -17.69 7.52
C GLY A 74 8.23 -17.89 6.43
N LYS A 75 7.76 -18.50 5.35
CA LYS A 75 8.54 -18.74 4.15
C LYS A 75 7.64 -18.84 2.93
N LEU A 76 8.19 -18.43 1.80
CA LEU A 76 7.65 -18.70 0.49
C LEU A 76 8.22 -20.03 -0.02
N GLN A 77 7.36 -20.96 -0.44
CA GLN A 77 7.74 -22.26 -1.00
C GLN A 77 7.01 -22.48 -2.33
N GLY A 78 7.69 -22.16 -3.43
CA GLY A 78 7.03 -22.09 -4.75
C GLY A 78 5.90 -21.06 -4.70
N GLU A 79 4.70 -21.46 -5.09
CA GLU A 79 3.50 -20.59 -5.09
C GLU A 79 2.73 -20.59 -3.76
N THR A 80 3.25 -21.26 -2.73
CA THR A 80 2.60 -21.36 -1.42
C THR A 80 3.35 -20.50 -0.40
N LEU A 81 2.63 -19.60 0.25
CA LEU A 81 3.09 -18.81 1.37
C LEU A 81 2.62 -19.46 2.68
N ARG A 82 3.58 -19.84 3.54
CA ARG A 82 3.28 -20.34 4.89
C ARG A 82 3.74 -19.32 5.92
N LEU A 83 2.79 -18.82 6.71
CA LEU A 83 3.06 -17.84 7.77
C LEU A 83 2.58 -18.39 9.12
N SER A 84 3.22 -17.98 10.20
CA SER A 84 2.80 -18.28 11.57
C SER A 84 2.85 -17.03 12.43
N GLU A 85 1.87 -16.92 13.32
CA GLU A 85 1.85 -15.94 14.39
C GLU A 85 2.38 -16.56 15.70
N ALA A 86 2.86 -15.71 16.63
CA ALA A 86 3.36 -16.18 17.92
C ALA A 86 2.31 -16.94 18.77
N GLY A 87 1.03 -16.69 18.52
CA GLY A 87 -0.09 -17.40 19.17
C GLY A 87 -0.33 -18.82 18.67
N GLY A 88 0.42 -19.28 17.66
CA GLY A 88 0.31 -20.64 17.08
C GLY A 88 -0.67 -20.77 15.92
N GLY A 89 -1.26 -19.67 15.46
CA GLY A 89 -2.05 -19.67 14.22
C GLY A 89 -1.15 -19.77 13.00
N GLU A 90 -1.59 -20.53 12.00
CA GLU A 90 -0.84 -20.77 10.77
C GLU A 90 -1.66 -20.39 9.54
N PHE A 91 -1.09 -19.55 8.69
CA PHE A 91 -1.58 -19.27 7.36
C PHE A 91 -0.97 -20.24 6.34
N GLN A 92 -1.81 -20.81 5.50
CA GLN A 92 -1.39 -21.51 4.29
C GLN A 92 -2.12 -20.87 3.10
N LEU A 93 -1.39 -20.04 2.35
CA LEU A 93 -1.92 -19.20 1.28
C LEU A 93 -1.29 -19.57 -0.06
N ARG A 94 -2.04 -19.37 -1.14
CA ARG A 94 -1.59 -19.55 -2.52
C ARG A 94 -1.91 -18.33 -3.36
N PHE A 95 -1.04 -18.00 -4.30
CA PHE A 95 -1.29 -16.91 -5.23
C PHE A 95 -2.51 -17.15 -6.11
N LYS A 96 -3.27 -16.08 -6.32
CA LYS A 96 -4.45 -16.04 -7.17
C LYS A 96 -4.07 -15.57 -8.57
N ASN A 97 -4.44 -16.36 -9.57
CA ASN A 97 -4.20 -16.01 -10.98
C ASN A 97 -5.10 -14.84 -11.40
N ASN A 98 -4.59 -13.94 -12.26
CA ASN A 98 -5.36 -12.86 -12.87
C ASN A 98 -6.10 -13.25 -14.17
N GLY A 99 -5.98 -14.51 -14.60
CA GLY A 99 -6.60 -15.03 -15.83
C GLY A 99 -5.72 -14.95 -17.08
N GLY A 100 -4.52 -14.36 -16.99
CA GLY A 100 -3.49 -14.37 -18.03
C GLY A 100 -2.24 -15.08 -17.53
N GLY A 101 -2.02 -16.33 -17.94
CA GLY A 101 -0.82 -17.05 -17.53
C GLY A 101 -0.55 -18.30 -18.36
N ASP A 102 0.48 -18.18 -19.20
CA ASP A 102 1.05 -19.20 -20.08
C ASP A 102 1.86 -20.28 -19.30
N GLY A 103 1.29 -20.82 -18.22
CA GLY A 103 1.90 -21.87 -17.39
C GLY A 103 3.09 -21.44 -16.53
N GLN A 104 3.36 -20.13 -16.40
CA GLN A 104 4.41 -19.60 -15.51
C GLN A 104 3.99 -19.66 -14.03
N PRO A 105 4.93 -19.93 -13.09
CA PRO A 105 4.65 -19.88 -11.66
C PRO A 105 4.19 -18.50 -11.19
N LEU A 106 3.21 -18.46 -10.30
CA LEU A 106 2.69 -17.24 -9.68
C LEU A 106 3.56 -16.76 -8.50
N GLY A 107 3.63 -15.44 -8.36
CA GLY A 107 4.32 -14.69 -7.32
C GLY A 107 3.68 -13.31 -7.12
N PHE A 108 4.32 -12.44 -6.33
CA PHE A 108 3.80 -11.10 -6.06
C PHE A 108 3.71 -10.20 -7.30
N ASP A 109 4.59 -10.40 -8.29
CA ASP A 109 4.65 -9.58 -9.50
C ASP A 109 3.52 -9.87 -10.52
N ASN A 110 2.94 -11.07 -10.49
CA ASN A 110 1.97 -11.54 -11.50
C ASN A 110 0.68 -12.10 -10.90
N SER A 111 0.42 -11.86 -9.62
CA SER A 111 -0.79 -12.28 -8.91
C SER A 111 -1.66 -11.08 -8.53
N VAL A 112 -2.96 -11.32 -8.41
CA VAL A 112 -3.93 -10.32 -7.91
C VAL A 112 -4.22 -10.47 -6.42
N GLY A 113 -3.70 -11.51 -5.77
CA GLY A 113 -4.10 -11.84 -4.41
C GLY A 113 -3.58 -13.17 -3.88
N LEU A 114 -3.98 -13.49 -2.65
CA LEU A 114 -3.68 -14.74 -1.98
C LEU A 114 -4.98 -15.33 -1.43
N ASP A 115 -5.26 -16.59 -1.73
CA ASP A 115 -6.38 -17.35 -1.15
C ASP A 115 -5.84 -18.54 -0.35
N GLY A 116 -6.54 -18.93 0.71
CA GLY A 116 -6.15 -20.09 1.49
C GLY A 116 -6.87 -20.19 2.83
N SER A 117 -6.14 -20.57 3.86
CA SER A 117 -6.71 -20.73 5.19
C SER A 117 -5.77 -20.27 6.29
N TRP A 118 -6.38 -19.92 7.42
CA TRP A 118 -5.74 -19.77 8.70
C TRP A 118 -6.22 -20.87 9.64
N THR A 119 -5.31 -21.53 10.36
CA THR A 119 -5.64 -22.61 11.30
C THR A 119 -5.01 -22.34 12.66
N LEU A 120 -5.80 -22.45 13.72
CA LEU A 120 -5.33 -22.45 15.11
C LEU A 120 -6.01 -23.59 15.85
N LYS A 121 -5.21 -24.55 16.32
CA LYS A 121 -5.70 -25.79 16.96
C LYS A 121 -6.70 -26.50 16.02
N ALA A 122 -7.96 -26.67 16.44
CA ALA A 122 -9.00 -27.31 15.66
C ALA A 122 -9.83 -26.35 14.78
N LYS A 123 -9.57 -25.03 14.84
CA LYS A 123 -10.33 -24.03 14.10
C LYS A 123 -9.59 -23.67 12.82
N THR A 124 -10.27 -23.81 11.68
CA THR A 124 -9.79 -23.35 10.38
C THR A 124 -10.75 -22.31 9.80
N LEU A 125 -10.22 -21.20 9.32
CA LEU A 125 -10.97 -20.12 8.70
C LEU A 125 -10.45 -19.84 7.29
N PRO A 126 -11.33 -19.53 6.32
CA PRO A 126 -10.89 -19.13 4.99
C PRO A 126 -10.17 -17.78 5.05
N VAL A 127 -9.17 -17.61 4.19
CA VAL A 127 -8.46 -16.35 4.00
C VAL A 127 -8.51 -15.98 2.52
N ALA A 128 -8.85 -14.74 2.23
CA ALA A 128 -8.83 -14.17 0.90
C ALA A 128 -8.25 -12.76 0.98
N LEU A 129 -7.17 -12.50 0.25
CA LEU A 129 -6.42 -11.24 0.26
C LEU A 129 -6.24 -10.75 -1.17
N SER A 130 -6.38 -9.45 -1.37
CA SER A 130 -5.98 -8.75 -2.58
C SER A 130 -4.64 -8.08 -2.34
N ILE A 131 -3.76 -8.15 -3.35
CA ILE A 131 -2.50 -7.39 -3.33
C ILE A 131 -2.85 -5.92 -3.62
N GLY A 132 -2.42 -5.03 -2.73
CA GLY A 132 -2.53 -3.59 -2.87
C GLY A 132 -1.28 -3.03 -3.54
N ASP A 133 -0.47 -2.31 -2.77
CA ASP A 133 0.76 -1.71 -3.26
C ASP A 133 2.00 -2.59 -2.98
N MET A 134 3.01 -2.41 -3.83
CA MET A 134 4.34 -2.97 -3.64
C MET A 134 5.36 -1.86 -3.87
N ALA A 135 6.05 -1.48 -2.79
CA ALA A 135 7.02 -0.40 -2.79
C ALA A 135 8.31 -0.85 -2.09
N PRO A 136 9.46 -0.26 -2.43
CA PRO A 136 10.67 -0.46 -1.63
C PRO A 136 10.37 -0.14 -0.16
N ALA A 137 10.72 -1.07 0.72
CA ALA A 137 10.75 -0.80 2.15
C ALA A 137 11.88 0.20 2.38
N ALA A 138 11.53 1.44 2.74
CA ALA A 138 12.55 2.40 3.10
C ALA A 138 13.31 1.93 4.34
N ASP A 139 14.60 2.26 4.43
CA ASP A 139 15.45 2.04 5.61
C ASP A 139 15.03 2.99 6.75
N GLY A 140 13.82 2.83 7.30
CA GLY A 140 13.27 3.77 8.27
C GLY A 140 11.81 3.59 8.62
N ARG A 141 11.19 4.72 8.99
CA ARG A 141 9.82 4.82 9.48
C ARG A 141 8.83 4.82 8.31
N TRP A 142 7.65 4.23 8.49
CA TRP A 142 6.64 4.07 7.44
C TRP A 142 6.25 5.39 6.77
N TYR A 143 6.11 6.46 7.57
CA TYR A 143 5.65 7.77 7.12
C TYR A 143 6.76 8.81 7.03
N GLN A 144 8.02 8.38 6.89
CA GLN A 144 9.17 9.31 6.86
C GLN A 144 9.08 10.37 5.74
N ASP A 145 8.49 10.02 4.60
CA ASP A 145 8.31 10.95 3.47
C ASP A 145 7.12 11.90 3.66
N VAL A 146 6.30 11.66 4.70
CA VAL A 146 5.10 12.43 5.02
C VAL A 146 5.33 13.33 6.23
N THR A 147 5.99 12.84 7.28
CA THR A 147 6.06 13.54 8.58
C THR A 147 7.30 13.17 9.40
N GLU A 148 7.72 14.11 10.25
CA GLU A 148 8.78 13.90 11.25
C GLU A 148 8.26 13.20 12.52
N GLU A 149 6.94 13.16 12.74
CA GLU A 149 6.32 12.46 13.86
C GLU A 149 6.46 10.95 13.74
N SER A 150 6.44 10.21 14.86
CA SER A 150 6.45 8.75 14.83
C SER A 150 5.24 8.17 14.07
N ASP A 151 5.39 6.96 13.52
CA ASP A 151 4.33 6.33 12.73
C ASP A 151 3.04 6.17 13.54
N ALA A 152 3.16 5.76 14.80
CA ALA A 152 2.03 5.65 15.72
C ALA A 152 1.33 7.00 15.99
N ALA A 153 2.08 8.11 16.08
CA ALA A 153 1.50 9.43 16.28
C ALA A 153 0.74 9.91 15.04
N PHE A 154 1.32 9.68 13.86
CA PHE A 154 0.68 10.00 12.58
C PHE A 154 -0.61 9.19 12.39
N GLU A 155 -0.58 7.88 12.59
CA GLU A 155 -1.76 7.04 12.47
C GLU A 155 -2.83 7.36 13.51
N ALA A 156 -2.44 7.70 14.75
CA ALA A 156 -3.39 8.15 15.76
C ALA A 156 -4.15 9.41 15.30
N ARG A 157 -3.50 10.30 14.54
CA ARG A 157 -4.13 11.47 13.94
C ARG A 157 -5.14 11.08 12.85
N VAL A 158 -4.75 10.18 11.94
CA VAL A 158 -5.66 9.68 10.89
C VAL A 158 -6.88 8.99 11.51
N GLN A 159 -6.66 8.13 12.51
CA GLN A 159 -7.71 7.48 13.28
C GLN A 159 -8.58 8.49 14.05
N GLY A 160 -7.99 9.58 14.53
CA GLY A 160 -8.70 10.70 15.15
C GLY A 160 -9.69 11.36 14.18
N PHE A 161 -9.24 11.67 12.96
CA PHE A 161 -10.11 12.19 11.90
C PHE A 161 -11.25 11.21 11.59
N GLN A 162 -10.90 9.95 11.29
CA GLN A 162 -11.86 8.92 10.90
C GLN A 162 -12.96 8.74 11.96
N ARG A 163 -12.55 8.60 13.23
CA ARG A 163 -13.48 8.42 14.35
C ARG A 163 -14.39 9.63 14.56
N ALA A 164 -13.84 10.85 14.50
CA ALA A 164 -14.63 12.06 14.67
C ALA A 164 -15.65 12.24 13.53
N ALA A 165 -15.25 11.93 12.29
CA ALA A 165 -16.13 11.96 11.13
C ALA A 165 -17.27 10.94 11.25
N LEU A 166 -16.97 9.68 11.58
CA LEU A 166 -17.95 8.62 11.78
C LEU A 166 -18.91 8.91 12.94
N ALA A 167 -18.46 9.63 13.97
CA ALA A 167 -19.28 10.07 15.08
C ALA A 167 -20.11 11.34 14.78
N GLY A 168 -20.02 11.91 13.58
CA GLY A 168 -20.70 13.17 13.21
C GLY A 168 -20.17 14.40 13.95
N GLN A 169 -18.96 14.34 14.53
CA GLN A 169 -18.39 15.39 15.36
C GLN A 169 -17.60 16.40 14.51
N ALA A 170 -18.32 17.26 13.79
CA ALA A 170 -17.75 18.18 12.80
C ALA A 170 -16.60 19.06 13.35
N GLN A 171 -16.80 19.63 14.55
CA GLN A 171 -15.79 20.45 15.21
C GLN A 171 -14.52 19.65 15.53
N GLN A 172 -14.67 18.41 15.98
CA GLN A 172 -13.53 17.56 16.35
C GLN A 172 -12.79 17.06 15.12
N ALA A 173 -13.51 16.65 14.07
CA ALA A 173 -12.90 16.24 12.81
C ALA A 173 -12.09 17.37 12.18
N SER A 174 -12.58 18.62 12.26
CA SER A 174 -11.90 19.81 11.76
C SER A 174 -10.51 20.04 12.38
N ARG A 175 -10.21 19.46 13.55
CA ARG A 175 -8.90 19.57 14.22
C ARG A 175 -7.82 18.72 13.56
N TYR A 176 -8.23 17.75 12.75
CA TYR A 176 -7.34 16.83 12.04
C TYR A 176 -7.24 17.18 10.55
N VAL A 177 -7.69 18.36 10.15
CA VAL A 177 -7.71 18.84 8.78
C VAL A 177 -6.64 19.92 8.60
N HIS A 178 -5.89 19.82 7.50
CA HIS A 178 -5.00 20.88 7.06
C HIS A 178 -5.72 21.70 5.98
N PHE A 179 -6.09 22.92 6.32
CA PHE A 179 -6.79 23.83 5.42
C PHE A 179 -5.82 24.62 4.52
N PRO A 180 -6.22 24.97 3.28
CA PRO A 180 -7.52 24.68 2.67
C PRO A 180 -7.68 23.20 2.29
N LEU A 181 -8.83 22.60 2.64
CA LEU A 181 -9.13 21.20 2.38
C LEU A 181 -9.73 21.04 0.97
N ARG A 182 -9.15 20.16 0.16
CA ARG A 182 -9.68 19.86 -1.18
C ARG A 182 -10.80 18.82 -1.11
N ILE A 183 -11.93 19.10 -1.75
CA ILE A 183 -13.03 18.15 -1.91
C ILE A 183 -13.12 17.81 -3.39
N ASN A 184 -13.00 16.53 -3.74
CA ASN A 184 -13.16 16.04 -5.09
C ASN A 184 -14.47 15.23 -5.20
N HIS A 185 -15.24 15.50 -6.25
CA HIS A 185 -16.52 14.84 -6.51
C HIS A 185 -16.86 14.97 -7.99
N LYS A 186 -17.18 13.86 -8.68
CA LYS A 186 -17.58 13.84 -10.09
C LYS A 186 -16.60 14.58 -11.03
N GLY A 187 -15.31 14.35 -10.84
CA GLY A 187 -14.24 15.00 -11.62
C GLY A 187 -14.00 16.48 -11.31
N ASN A 188 -14.80 17.09 -10.43
CA ASN A 188 -14.63 18.46 -9.99
C ASN A 188 -13.85 18.51 -8.67
N SER A 189 -13.07 19.57 -8.50
CA SER A 189 -12.33 19.86 -7.27
C SER A 189 -12.71 21.25 -6.76
N ARG A 190 -12.99 21.37 -5.47
CA ARG A 190 -13.21 22.65 -4.78
C ARG A 190 -12.47 22.67 -3.45
N GLN A 191 -12.27 23.87 -2.89
CA GLN A 191 -11.63 24.02 -1.59
C GLN A 191 -12.64 24.43 -0.50
N ILE A 192 -12.41 23.90 0.70
CA ILE A 192 -12.96 24.39 1.96
C ILE A 192 -11.86 25.19 2.63
N ALA A 193 -12.09 26.48 2.84
CA ALA A 193 -11.06 27.40 3.30
C ALA A 193 -10.69 27.21 4.77
N ASP A 194 -11.66 26.84 5.61
CA ASP A 194 -11.45 26.75 7.05
C ASP A 194 -12.46 25.80 7.75
N ALA A 195 -12.26 25.64 9.06
CA ALA A 195 -13.10 24.80 9.91
C ALA A 195 -14.56 25.26 9.98
N ARG A 196 -14.85 26.57 9.87
CA ARG A 196 -16.22 27.08 9.91
C ARG A 196 -16.96 26.67 8.65
N GLN A 197 -16.33 26.81 7.49
CA GLN A 197 -16.89 26.36 6.23
C GLN A 197 -17.08 24.84 6.22
N LEU A 198 -16.11 24.06 6.71
CA LEU A 198 -16.25 22.61 6.81
C LEU A 198 -17.47 22.19 7.65
N GLN A 199 -17.68 22.85 8.79
CA GLN A 199 -18.82 22.59 9.66
C GLN A 199 -20.15 22.99 9.02
N ALA A 200 -20.19 24.13 8.32
CA ALA A 200 -21.38 24.59 7.61
C ALA A 200 -21.78 23.65 6.46
N GLU A 201 -20.81 23.03 5.80
CA GLU A 201 -21.03 22.12 4.67
C GLU A 201 -20.99 20.63 5.07
N TRP A 202 -20.95 20.33 6.36
CA TRP A 202 -20.65 19.00 6.89
C TRP A 202 -21.55 17.91 6.31
N SER A 203 -22.87 18.12 6.31
CA SER A 203 -23.85 17.15 5.81
C SER A 203 -23.76 16.90 4.30
N GLY A 204 -23.26 17.85 3.53
CA GLY A 204 -23.04 17.70 2.10
C GLY A 204 -21.74 16.95 1.76
N ILE A 205 -20.77 16.93 2.67
CA ILE A 205 -19.47 16.27 2.50
C ILE A 205 -19.51 14.86 3.12
N PHE A 206 -19.93 14.76 4.38
CA PHE A 206 -20.00 13.50 5.14
C PHE A 206 -21.36 12.84 4.97
N THR A 207 -21.70 12.53 3.72
CA THR A 207 -22.92 11.80 3.35
C THR A 207 -22.86 10.35 3.86
N PRO A 208 -24.01 9.65 3.96
CA PRO A 208 -24.01 8.24 4.34
C PRO A 208 -23.08 7.37 3.48
N ALA A 209 -23.04 7.60 2.16
CA ALA A 209 -22.17 6.88 1.24
C ALA A 209 -20.67 7.14 1.52
N TYR A 210 -20.30 8.39 1.78
CA TYR A 210 -18.92 8.71 2.14
C TYR A 210 -18.53 8.10 3.49
N LEU A 211 -19.43 8.15 4.48
CA LEU A 211 -19.20 7.55 5.80
C LEU A 211 -19.09 6.02 5.74
N GLU A 212 -19.82 5.36 4.84
CA GLU A 212 -19.67 3.92 4.61
C GLU A 212 -18.27 3.58 4.07
N GLN A 213 -17.77 4.31 3.07
CA GLN A 213 -16.41 4.13 2.57
C GLN A 213 -15.36 4.44 3.65
N LEU A 214 -15.58 5.50 4.43
CA LEU A 214 -14.70 5.86 5.52
C LEU A 214 -14.69 4.80 6.63
N GLN A 215 -15.83 4.16 6.92
CA GLN A 215 -15.95 3.06 7.88
C GLN A 215 -15.20 1.81 7.40
N LEU A 216 -15.10 1.63 6.08
CA LEU A 216 -14.36 0.55 5.46
C LEU A 216 -12.85 0.81 5.37
N ALA A 217 -12.38 2.06 5.45
CA ALA A 217 -10.95 2.32 5.40
C ALA A 217 -10.21 1.81 6.66
N MET A 218 -9.01 1.24 6.47
CA MET A 218 -8.12 0.85 7.58
C MET A 218 -7.07 1.95 7.79
N ALA A 219 -7.10 2.62 8.94
CA ALA A 219 -6.21 3.73 9.27
C ALA A 219 -4.86 3.25 9.85
N HIS A 220 -4.20 2.34 9.13
CA HIS A 220 -2.94 1.71 9.51
C HIS A 220 -2.24 1.17 8.26
N ASP A 221 -0.91 1.21 8.22
CA ASP A 221 -0.11 0.79 7.06
C ASP A 221 -0.53 1.49 5.75
N LEU A 222 -0.73 2.80 5.81
CA LEU A 222 -1.32 3.54 4.68
C LEU A 222 -0.35 3.64 3.51
N PHE A 223 -0.90 3.56 2.30
CA PHE A 223 -0.16 3.84 1.08
C PHE A 223 0.38 5.28 1.11
N VAL A 224 1.65 5.46 0.75
CA VAL A 224 2.31 6.78 0.72
C VAL A 224 2.73 7.12 -0.71
N ARG A 225 2.38 8.33 -1.15
CA ARG A 225 2.82 8.87 -2.45
C ARG A 225 2.89 10.39 -2.40
N ASN A 226 3.94 10.96 -2.98
CA ASN A 226 4.13 12.41 -3.11
C ASN A 226 3.99 13.17 -1.78
N GLY A 227 4.55 12.61 -0.70
CA GLY A 227 4.50 13.21 0.64
C GLY A 227 3.11 13.17 1.30
N GLN A 228 2.22 12.30 0.85
CA GLN A 228 0.88 12.12 1.42
C GLN A 228 0.58 10.65 1.66
N ALA A 229 -0.16 10.37 2.74
CA ALA A 229 -0.69 9.06 3.07
C ALA A 229 -2.16 8.95 2.66
N MET A 230 -2.54 7.82 2.07
CA MET A 230 -3.87 7.56 1.53
C MET A 230 -4.66 6.64 2.47
N LEU A 231 -5.82 7.11 2.93
CA LEU A 231 -6.76 6.33 3.73
C LEU A 231 -7.75 5.58 2.84
N GLY A 232 -7.79 4.25 2.96
CA GLY A 232 -8.59 3.36 2.11
C GLY A 232 -8.20 3.49 0.64
N SER A 233 -9.14 3.21 -0.27
CA SER A 233 -8.95 3.38 -1.72
C SER A 233 -9.04 4.84 -2.17
N GLY A 234 -8.34 5.73 -1.47
CA GLY A 234 -8.33 7.16 -1.77
C GLY A 234 -9.45 7.95 -1.12
N VAL A 235 -10.16 7.42 -0.13
CA VAL A 235 -11.27 8.12 0.55
C VAL A 235 -10.80 9.48 1.09
N ALA A 236 -9.63 9.51 1.71
CA ALA A 236 -8.96 10.72 2.15
C ALA A 236 -7.44 10.65 1.97
N TRP A 237 -6.81 11.81 1.81
CA TRP A 237 -5.36 11.97 1.76
C TRP A 237 -4.89 12.87 2.89
N PHE A 238 -3.77 12.50 3.50
CA PHE A 238 -3.19 13.17 4.66
C PHE A 238 -1.75 13.60 4.38
N ASP A 239 -1.39 14.81 4.80
CA ASP A 239 0.00 15.25 4.86
C ASP A 239 0.48 15.33 6.32
N ALA A 240 1.67 15.90 6.51
CA ALA A 240 2.29 16.15 7.82
C ALA A 240 1.42 16.89 8.84
N LYS A 241 0.33 17.55 8.44
CA LYS A 241 -0.52 18.41 9.29
C LYS A 241 -1.96 17.89 9.43
N GLY A 242 -2.46 17.10 8.49
CA GLY A 242 -3.80 16.51 8.58
C GLY A 242 -4.38 16.11 7.23
N ALA A 243 -5.69 15.88 7.19
CA ALA A 243 -6.42 15.62 5.95
C ALA A 243 -6.32 16.84 5.03
N VAL A 244 -5.87 16.62 3.80
CA VAL A 244 -5.69 17.64 2.76
C VAL A 244 -6.61 17.44 1.57
N ALA A 245 -7.14 16.23 1.38
CA ALA A 245 -8.17 15.98 0.38
C ALA A 245 -9.16 14.90 0.81
N LEU A 246 -10.43 15.09 0.49
CA LEU A 246 -11.49 14.07 0.58
C LEU A 246 -12.02 13.78 -0.83
N ASN A 247 -12.19 12.50 -1.15
CA ASN A 247 -12.77 12.06 -2.41
C ASN A 247 -14.16 11.49 -2.14
N LEU A 248 -15.19 12.22 -2.56
CA LEU A 248 -16.57 11.81 -2.35
C LEU A 248 -16.99 10.79 -3.43
N PRO A 249 -17.77 9.76 -3.07
CA PRO A 249 -18.35 8.86 -4.06
C PRO A 249 -19.32 9.59 -4.99
N ASP A 250 -19.55 9.01 -6.17
CA ASP A 250 -20.50 9.51 -7.17
C ASP A 250 -21.98 9.34 -6.77
#